data_AF-A0A8H6JQM6-F1
#
_entry.id   AF-A0A8H6JQM6-F1
#
_cell.length_a   1.000
_cell.length_b   1.000
_cell.length_c   1.000
_cell.angle_alpha   90.00
_cell.angle_beta   90.00
_cell.angle_gamma   90.00
#
_symmetry.space_group_name_H-M   'P 1'
#
loop_
_entity.id
_entity.type
_entity.pdbx_description
1 polymer ?
#
loop_
_entity_poly.entity_id
_entity_poly.type
_entity_poly.pdbx_seq_one_letter_code
_entity_poly.pdbx_strand_id
1 'polypeptide(L)'
;MDFKTAEVHETPILVNKGDRSDEKSQRNGGLALSASADSFSTFVRFCYLFLPTIVAVIYSLLWSWIDLDVKRIQPWLEMSRPAGATAESSIFLDYPYDFIAHWAVFYGGTIMVIIFWLVTPLLSAVFGIGSVIVQRTVNTSPVAALRPALEQGPMMDVSILNEGYAQTWLNQPSPPFTTSEYTLLPFTAESKTTQVSSANWTAPMTKYWTELQCWPAQASMNGPASKQSYDFLNGRGCNASEVDVYGDNLNTLPYKMLYIGYHSSDWADYWLGMTCSKTSANNQFLATWGQSSIKGPEYKVNLTSIFCETNYYKQSVNATVRSSDLVPLEDSVVPLGPRERVAETEFNKTAFEYLMGAGVSVVELEVEREYPVGRFLEHHPQVQHLNMTLAHVANGRVCALTNVTEATTSADTVDFFLHGIIVSRLFSAILEDFMILVGIFTILLWWRVYRAPSRLTMDLASLGSLISMCQNNPELLDRFSGKGCVSEEALKDLFQDQRLKLFCGCQSSSGQMLIKVVDVRGKSSGEQRFNLSHPDTGLSIGHYSPVKPLALRREVGVTVILAMAGAVAGLI
;
A
#
# COMPACT_ATOMS: atom_id res chain seq x y z
N MET A 1 -16.49 -27.89 -13.69
CA MET A 1 -16.03 -26.59 -13.18
C MET A 1 -14.53 -26.59 -13.35
N ASP A 2 -14.04 -26.08 -14.47
CA ASP A 2 -12.61 -25.99 -14.77
C ASP A 2 -12.41 -24.70 -15.57
N PHE A 3 -11.82 -23.69 -14.95
CA PHE A 3 -11.37 -22.48 -15.61
C PHE A 3 -9.95 -22.73 -16.15
N LYS A 4 -9.84 -22.91 -17.47
CA LYS A 4 -8.58 -22.75 -18.19
C LYS A 4 -8.37 -21.27 -18.49
N THR A 5 -7.40 -20.65 -17.83
CA THR A 5 -6.88 -19.34 -18.21
C THR A 5 -5.88 -19.52 -19.35
N ALA A 6 -6.15 -18.88 -20.48
CA ALA A 6 -5.28 -18.88 -21.64
C ALA A 6 -4.09 -17.94 -21.42
N GLU A 7 -2.88 -18.43 -21.68
CA GLU A 7 -1.68 -17.62 -21.90
C GLU A 7 -1.83 -16.82 -23.18
N VAL A 8 -1.63 -15.50 -23.11
CA VAL A 8 -1.43 -14.64 -24.29
C VAL A 8 0.04 -14.26 -24.34
N HIS A 9 0.73 -14.79 -25.35
CA HIS A 9 2.06 -14.36 -25.76
C HIS A 9 1.96 -12.97 -26.41
N GLU A 10 2.73 -12.00 -25.91
CA GLU A 10 3.06 -10.78 -26.65
C GLU A 10 4.57 -10.72 -26.92
N THR A 11 4.90 -10.73 -28.20
CA THR A 11 6.23 -10.45 -28.76
C THR A 11 6.55 -8.95 -28.71
N PRO A 12 7.81 -8.56 -28.46
CA PRO A 12 8.18 -7.15 -28.29
C PRO A 12 8.32 -6.42 -29.63
N ILE A 13 7.75 -5.21 -29.71
CA ILE A 13 7.98 -4.25 -30.79
C ILE A 13 9.22 -3.43 -30.43
N LEU A 14 10.24 -3.50 -31.29
CA LEU A 14 11.44 -2.67 -31.26
C LEU A 14 11.09 -1.21 -31.59
N VAL A 15 11.32 -0.30 -30.64
CA VAL A 15 11.48 1.13 -30.93
C VAL A 15 12.88 1.56 -30.49
N ASN A 16 13.65 2.03 -31.46
CA ASN A 16 15.03 2.48 -31.31
C ASN A 16 15.08 3.92 -30.77
N LYS A 17 15.76 4.05 -29.63
CA LYS A 17 16.75 5.09 -29.26
C LYS A 17 16.25 6.52 -28.98
N GLY A 18 16.24 6.87 -27.69
CA GLY A 18 16.34 8.25 -27.19
C GLY A 18 16.02 8.36 -25.69
N ASP A 19 17.05 8.48 -24.86
CA ASP A 19 17.06 8.73 -23.40
C ASP A 19 16.34 7.77 -22.43
N ARG A 20 17.16 6.90 -21.85
CA ARG A 20 16.83 5.79 -20.96
C ARG A 20 17.04 6.22 -19.50
N SER A 21 16.08 6.94 -18.93
CA SER A 21 15.98 7.14 -17.47
C SER A 21 14.53 7.12 -16.95
N ASP A 22 13.56 7.51 -17.76
CA ASP A 22 12.19 7.74 -17.29
C ASP A 22 11.22 6.56 -17.50
N GLU A 23 11.55 5.59 -18.37
CA GLU A 23 10.63 4.48 -18.69
C GLU A 23 10.53 3.39 -17.60
N LYS A 24 11.47 3.31 -16.66
CA LYS A 24 11.44 2.26 -15.63
C LYS A 24 10.65 2.63 -14.37
N SER A 25 10.30 3.90 -14.22
CA SER A 25 9.57 4.44 -13.05
C SER A 25 8.05 4.26 -13.14
N GLN A 26 7.49 4.10 -14.35
CA GLN A 26 6.04 4.04 -14.57
C GLN A 26 5.36 2.72 -14.17
N ARG A 27 6.10 1.65 -13.86
CA ARG A 27 5.46 0.39 -13.46
C ARG A 27 4.90 0.41 -12.02
N ASN A 28 5.49 1.18 -11.10
CA ASN A 28 5.16 1.11 -9.66
C ASN A 28 4.80 2.44 -8.97
N GLY A 29 4.45 3.50 -9.70
CA GLY A 29 3.37 4.41 -9.26
C GLY A 29 3.69 5.52 -8.26
N GLY A 30 4.50 6.51 -8.65
CA GLY A 30 4.50 7.84 -8.01
C GLY A 30 4.87 8.96 -8.99
N LEU A 31 4.04 10.00 -9.12
CA LEU A 31 4.29 11.16 -10.00
C LEU A 31 5.41 12.08 -9.49
N ALA A 32 5.58 12.11 -8.17
CA ALA A 32 6.66 12.81 -7.47
C ALA A 32 7.10 11.92 -6.31
N LEU A 33 8.39 11.63 -6.19
CA LEU A 33 8.95 10.75 -5.16
C LEU A 33 9.70 11.59 -4.14
N SER A 34 9.49 11.34 -2.85
CA SER A 34 10.22 11.99 -1.77
C SER A 34 10.51 11.03 -0.61
N ALA A 35 11.57 11.32 0.17
CA ALA A 35 12.03 10.46 1.24
C ALA A 35 11.03 10.35 2.41
N SER A 36 10.17 11.35 2.59
CA SER A 36 9.13 11.38 3.63
C SER A 36 7.87 12.09 3.13
N ALA A 37 6.69 11.73 3.66
CA ALA A 37 5.42 12.36 3.29
C ALA A 37 5.38 13.89 3.58
N ASP A 38 6.22 14.38 4.50
CA ASP A 38 6.29 15.78 4.91
C ASP A 38 7.32 16.61 4.12
N SER A 39 8.18 15.98 3.31
CA SER A 39 9.22 16.68 2.55
C SER A 39 8.73 17.26 1.22
N PHE A 40 7.47 17.03 0.85
CA PHE A 40 6.87 17.73 -0.29
C PHE A 40 6.64 19.20 0.05
N SER A 41 7.12 20.10 -0.82
CA SER A 41 6.78 21.52 -0.73
C SER A 41 5.26 21.68 -0.65
N THR A 42 4.79 22.49 0.31
CA THR A 42 3.36 22.76 0.53
C THR A 42 2.65 23.15 -0.77
N PHE A 43 3.35 23.87 -1.65
CA PHE A 43 2.86 24.26 -2.96
C PHE A 43 2.63 23.06 -3.89
N VAL A 44 3.57 22.12 -3.96
CA VAL A 44 3.44 20.90 -4.79
C VAL A 44 2.28 20.05 -4.30
N ARG A 45 2.18 19.85 -2.98
CA ARG A 45 1.06 19.15 -2.36
C ARG A 45 -0.27 19.85 -2.67
N PHE A 46 -0.30 21.18 -2.62
CA PHE A 46 -1.49 21.94 -2.94
C PHE A 46 -1.91 21.80 -4.41
N CYS A 47 -0.96 21.93 -5.34
CA CYS A 47 -1.21 21.83 -6.77
C CYS A 47 -1.72 20.45 -7.18
N TYR A 48 -1.18 19.37 -6.65
CA TYR A 48 -1.64 18.03 -7.05
C TYR A 48 -2.93 17.59 -6.36
N LEU A 49 -3.16 17.97 -5.09
CA LEU A 49 -4.34 17.50 -4.34
C LEU A 49 -5.58 18.39 -4.50
N PHE A 50 -5.42 19.71 -4.65
CA PHE A 50 -6.55 20.64 -4.62
C PHE A 50 -6.83 21.33 -5.95
N LEU A 51 -5.81 21.62 -6.77
CA LEU A 51 -6.01 22.35 -8.03
C LEU A 51 -6.99 21.64 -8.99
N PRO A 52 -6.91 20.30 -9.21
CA PRO A 52 -7.86 19.62 -10.10
C PRO A 52 -9.30 19.76 -9.62
N THR A 53 -9.54 19.63 -8.32
CA THR A 53 -10.86 19.79 -7.71
C THR A 53 -11.38 21.22 -7.84
N ILE A 54 -10.53 22.23 -7.66
CA ILE A 54 -10.90 23.64 -7.86
C ILE A 54 -11.34 23.89 -9.31
N VAL A 55 -10.59 23.39 -10.28
CA VAL A 55 -10.93 23.50 -11.71
C VAL A 55 -12.27 22.82 -12.00
N ALA A 56 -12.51 21.63 -11.44
CA ALA A 56 -13.78 20.91 -11.61
C ALA A 56 -14.97 21.63 -10.98
N VAL A 57 -14.81 22.24 -9.80
CA VAL A 57 -15.87 23.05 -9.17
C VAL A 57 -16.21 24.24 -10.06
N ILE A 58 -15.22 24.97 -10.58
CA ILE A 58 -15.45 26.10 -11.50
C ILE A 58 -16.19 25.62 -12.76
N TYR A 59 -15.77 24.49 -13.32
CA TYR A 59 -16.45 23.88 -14.46
C TYR A 59 -17.92 23.51 -14.15
N SER A 60 -18.20 22.94 -12.98
CA SER A 60 -19.57 22.60 -12.55
C SER A 60 -20.46 23.85 -12.43
N LEU A 61 -19.90 24.96 -11.94
CA LEU A 61 -20.62 26.23 -11.86
C LEU A 61 -20.96 26.77 -13.25
N LEU A 62 -20.03 26.71 -14.21
CA LEU A 62 -20.28 27.11 -15.59
C LEU A 62 -21.35 26.23 -16.25
N TRP A 63 -21.33 24.91 -15.99
CA TRP A 63 -22.35 24.00 -16.51
C TRP A 63 -23.75 24.30 -15.95
N SER A 64 -23.84 24.69 -14.67
CA SER A 64 -25.14 25.02 -14.06
C SER A 64 -25.89 26.14 -14.80
N TRP A 65 -25.15 27.09 -15.39
CA TRP A 65 -25.75 28.17 -16.21
C TRP A 65 -26.35 27.62 -17.51
N ILE A 66 -25.67 26.67 -18.14
CA ILE A 66 -26.14 26.00 -19.37
C ILE A 66 -27.40 25.18 -19.07
N ASP A 67 -27.41 24.42 -17.97
CA ASP A 67 -28.57 23.62 -17.57
C ASP A 67 -29.81 24.49 -17.30
N LEU A 68 -29.63 25.60 -16.57
CA LEU A 68 -30.71 26.56 -16.32
C LEU A 68 -31.22 27.22 -17.61
N ASP A 69 -30.32 27.60 -18.52
CA ASP A 69 -30.71 28.19 -19.82
C ASP A 69 -31.48 27.19 -20.69
N VAL A 70 -31.07 25.91 -20.73
CA VAL A 70 -31.79 24.85 -21.47
C VAL A 70 -33.21 24.70 -20.93
N LYS A 71 -33.37 24.60 -19.61
CA LYS A 71 -34.67 24.50 -18.95
C LYS A 71 -35.54 25.74 -19.21
N ARG A 72 -34.95 26.94 -19.15
CA ARG A 72 -35.66 28.20 -19.41
C ARG A 72 -36.22 28.29 -20.83
N ILE A 73 -35.47 27.81 -21.82
CA ILE A 73 -35.81 28.00 -23.24
C ILE A 73 -36.70 26.88 -23.80
N GLN A 74 -36.61 25.69 -23.23
CA GLN A 74 -37.34 24.51 -23.71
C GLN A 74 -38.86 24.74 -23.91
N PRO A 75 -39.63 25.39 -23.01
CA PRO A 75 -41.05 25.71 -23.22
C PRO A 75 -41.34 26.48 -24.52
N TRP A 76 -40.44 27.40 -24.88
CA TRP A 76 -40.57 28.28 -26.04
C TRP A 76 -40.24 27.55 -27.35
N LEU A 77 -39.31 26.60 -27.29
CA LEU A 77 -38.99 25.70 -28.41
C LEU A 77 -40.17 24.77 -28.71
N GLU A 78 -40.84 24.27 -27.68
CA GLU A 78 -42.04 23.45 -27.84
C GLU A 78 -43.17 24.25 -28.52
N MET A 79 -43.45 25.48 -28.09
CA MET A 79 -44.44 26.34 -28.74
C MET A 79 -44.07 26.74 -30.18
N SER A 80 -42.79 26.69 -30.53
CA SER A 80 -42.29 27.01 -31.89
C SER A 80 -42.51 25.88 -32.90
N ARG A 81 -42.96 24.69 -32.46
CA ARG A 81 -43.27 23.54 -33.33
C ARG A 81 -44.43 23.85 -34.29
N PRO A 82 -44.47 23.22 -35.48
CA PRO A 82 -45.51 23.49 -36.49
C PRO A 82 -46.94 23.17 -36.00
N ALA A 83 -47.11 22.21 -35.09
CA ALA A 83 -48.39 21.84 -34.49
C ALA A 83 -48.76 22.62 -33.20
N GLY A 84 -47.86 23.49 -32.71
CA GLY A 84 -47.96 24.06 -31.36
C GLY A 84 -47.74 23.02 -30.25
N ALA A 85 -47.59 23.50 -29.02
CA ALA A 85 -47.43 22.69 -27.80
C ALA A 85 -48.72 22.69 -26.97
N THR A 86 -48.96 21.65 -26.17
CA THR A 86 -50.03 21.67 -25.16
C THR A 86 -49.66 22.62 -24.03
N ALA A 87 -50.64 23.14 -23.29
CA ALA A 87 -50.36 24.00 -22.14
C ALA A 87 -49.46 23.34 -21.08
N GLU A 88 -49.63 22.04 -20.86
CA GLU A 88 -48.80 21.21 -19.97
C GLU A 88 -47.32 21.13 -20.42
N SER A 89 -47.07 20.99 -21.73
CA SER A 89 -45.71 20.93 -22.30
C SER A 89 -45.09 22.30 -22.58
N SER A 90 -45.72 23.40 -22.15
CA SER A 90 -45.27 24.77 -22.41
C SER A 90 -45.37 25.68 -21.19
N ILE A 91 -46.51 26.34 -20.97
CA ILE A 91 -46.67 27.36 -19.92
C ILE A 91 -46.70 26.75 -18.52
N PHE A 92 -47.25 25.55 -18.37
CA PHE A 92 -47.34 24.84 -17.07
C PHE A 92 -46.19 23.86 -16.82
N LEU A 93 -45.13 23.98 -17.61
CA LEU A 93 -43.99 23.08 -17.52
C LEU A 93 -43.13 23.46 -16.32
N ASP A 94 -43.10 22.58 -15.32
CA ASP A 94 -42.29 22.74 -14.12
C ASP A 94 -41.22 21.63 -14.06
N TYR A 95 -39.96 22.01 -13.91
CA TYR A 95 -38.82 21.09 -14.01
C TYR A 95 -38.24 20.48 -12.71
N PRO A 96 -38.78 20.66 -11.49
CA PRO A 96 -38.22 19.99 -10.31
C PRO A 96 -38.40 18.47 -10.37
N TYR A 97 -39.40 17.94 -11.11
CA TYR A 97 -39.67 16.49 -11.20
C TYR A 97 -39.85 15.95 -12.64
N ASP A 98 -40.20 16.78 -13.64
CA ASP A 98 -40.53 16.34 -15.02
C ASP A 98 -39.36 16.44 -16.03
N PHE A 99 -38.13 16.12 -15.61
CA PHE A 99 -36.96 16.16 -16.51
C PHE A 99 -36.95 15.07 -17.59
N ILE A 100 -37.79 14.03 -17.47
CA ILE A 100 -37.87 12.89 -18.41
C ILE A 100 -38.73 13.21 -19.64
N ALA A 101 -39.66 14.18 -19.53
CA ALA A 101 -40.58 14.53 -20.60
C ALA A 101 -39.88 15.12 -21.85
N HIS A 102 -38.71 15.75 -21.65
CA HIS A 102 -37.99 16.44 -22.71
C HIS A 102 -36.52 16.02 -22.76
N TRP A 103 -36.12 15.40 -23.87
CA TRP A 103 -34.75 14.88 -24.06
C TRP A 103 -33.64 15.91 -23.83
N ALA A 104 -33.85 17.19 -24.20
CA ALA A 104 -32.85 18.23 -23.97
C ALA A 104 -32.64 18.53 -22.48
N VAL A 105 -33.74 18.56 -21.70
CA VAL A 105 -33.68 18.80 -20.25
C VAL A 105 -33.13 17.58 -19.53
N PHE A 106 -33.48 16.37 -20.00
CA PHE A 106 -32.90 15.13 -19.51
C PHE A 106 -31.38 15.14 -19.66
N TYR A 107 -30.84 15.37 -20.86
CA TYR A 107 -29.39 15.38 -21.06
C TYR A 107 -28.70 16.48 -20.25
N GLY A 108 -29.23 17.71 -20.23
CA GLY A 108 -28.68 18.82 -19.44
C GLY A 108 -28.61 18.52 -17.94
N GLY A 109 -29.71 18.00 -17.40
CA GLY A 109 -29.83 17.62 -15.99
C GLY A 109 -28.96 16.42 -15.62
N THR A 110 -28.91 15.39 -16.45
CA THR A 110 -28.04 14.22 -16.22
C THR A 110 -26.57 14.61 -16.23
N ILE A 111 -26.14 15.48 -17.16
CA ILE A 111 -24.77 16.00 -17.16
C ILE A 111 -24.47 16.78 -15.86
N MET A 112 -25.41 17.62 -15.42
CA MET A 112 -25.26 18.36 -14.15
C MET A 112 -25.11 17.42 -12.96
N VAL A 113 -25.90 16.35 -12.91
CA VAL A 113 -25.80 15.32 -11.85
C VAL A 113 -24.45 14.62 -11.91
N ILE A 114 -24.00 14.18 -13.09
CA ILE A 114 -22.71 13.49 -13.23
C ILE A 114 -21.55 14.40 -12.82
N ILE A 115 -21.50 15.65 -13.30
CA ILE A 115 -20.40 16.57 -12.97
C ILE A 115 -20.38 16.89 -11.47
N PHE A 116 -21.53 17.26 -10.89
CA PHE A 116 -21.59 17.75 -9.52
C PHE A 116 -21.50 16.63 -8.48
N TRP A 117 -22.18 15.50 -8.70
CA TRP A 117 -22.27 14.41 -7.71
C TRP A 117 -21.26 13.29 -7.93
N LEU A 118 -20.72 13.12 -9.14
CA LEU A 118 -19.78 12.03 -9.45
C LEU A 118 -18.38 12.56 -9.73
N VAL A 119 -18.19 13.35 -10.77
CA VAL A 119 -16.85 13.80 -11.20
C VAL A 119 -16.16 14.65 -10.12
N THR A 120 -16.85 15.67 -9.61
CA THR A 120 -16.23 16.63 -8.66
C THR A 120 -15.80 15.97 -7.35
N PRO A 121 -16.62 15.12 -6.69
CA PRO A 121 -16.19 14.41 -5.49
C PRO A 121 -15.11 13.36 -5.78
N LEU A 122 -15.20 12.64 -6.91
CA LEU A 122 -14.29 11.54 -7.22
C LEU A 122 -12.85 12.02 -7.50
N LEU A 123 -12.67 13.25 -8.01
CA LEU A 123 -11.35 13.84 -8.21
C LEU A 123 -10.51 13.91 -6.92
N SER A 124 -11.15 14.07 -5.75
CA SER A 124 -10.46 14.04 -4.45
C SER A 124 -9.95 12.64 -4.08
N ALA A 125 -10.53 11.58 -4.65
CA ALA A 125 -10.16 10.20 -4.41
C ALA A 125 -9.09 9.68 -5.39
N VAL A 126 -8.88 10.37 -6.52
CA VAL A 126 -7.89 9.96 -7.53
C VAL A 126 -6.46 10.18 -7.05
N PHE A 127 -6.18 11.31 -6.39
CA PHE A 127 -4.84 11.68 -5.95
C PHE A 127 -4.68 11.43 -4.45
N GLY A 128 -3.72 10.56 -4.09
CA GLY A 128 -3.39 10.26 -2.70
C GLY A 128 -1.89 10.32 -2.45
N ILE A 129 -1.50 10.47 -1.18
CA ILE A 129 -0.10 10.28 -0.75
C ILE A 129 0.02 8.85 -0.25
N GLY A 130 0.95 8.08 -0.80
CA GLY A 130 1.22 6.72 -0.33
C GLY A 130 2.69 6.34 -0.45
N SER A 131 3.07 5.22 0.17
CA SER A 131 4.42 4.68 0.03
C SER A 131 4.57 3.89 -1.26
N VAL A 132 5.69 4.11 -1.94
CA VAL A 132 6.08 3.49 -3.19
C VAL A 132 7.46 2.87 -2.99
N ILE A 133 7.59 1.60 -3.34
CA ILE A 133 8.87 0.89 -3.29
C ILE A 133 9.64 1.23 -4.57
N VAL A 134 10.81 1.84 -4.42
CA VAL A 134 11.71 2.17 -5.52
C VAL A 134 13.02 1.42 -5.34
N GLN A 135 13.37 0.62 -6.35
CA GLN A 135 14.63 -0.11 -6.36
C GLN A 135 15.73 0.78 -6.96
N ARG A 136 16.82 1.01 -6.22
CA ARG A 136 17.99 1.76 -6.68
C ARG A 136 19.26 1.00 -6.31
N THR A 137 20.20 0.95 -7.24
CA THR A 137 21.53 0.37 -6.98
C THR A 137 22.39 1.35 -6.17
N VAL A 138 22.97 0.88 -5.07
CA VAL A 138 23.85 1.63 -4.17
C VAL A 138 25.15 0.86 -4.01
N ASN A 139 26.26 1.57 -3.87
CA ASN A 139 27.52 0.94 -3.55
C ASN A 139 27.53 0.53 -2.08
N THR A 140 27.73 -0.77 -1.83
CA THR A 140 27.88 -1.36 -0.51
C THR A 140 29.37 -1.65 -0.29
N SER A 141 29.82 -1.46 0.95
CA SER A 141 31.14 -1.90 1.37
C SER A 141 30.99 -2.87 2.54
N PRO A 142 31.66 -4.04 2.51
CA PRO A 142 31.78 -4.87 3.69
C PRO A 142 32.58 -4.10 4.76
N VAL A 143 31.99 -3.96 5.95
CA VAL A 143 32.58 -3.19 7.06
C VAL A 143 33.40 -4.09 7.97
N ALA A 144 33.13 -5.39 7.90
CA ALA A 144 33.69 -6.36 8.81
C ALA A 144 34.31 -7.54 8.09
N ALA A 145 35.48 -7.95 8.57
CA ALA A 145 36.06 -9.25 8.34
C ALA A 145 36.21 -9.98 9.68
N LEU A 146 36.18 -11.32 9.67
CA LEU A 146 36.55 -12.11 10.84
C LEU A 146 38.03 -11.83 11.17
N ARG A 147 38.34 -11.61 12.46
CA ARG A 147 39.74 -11.59 12.89
C ARG A 147 40.39 -12.95 12.64
N PRO A 148 41.71 -13.00 12.39
CA PRO A 148 42.44 -14.28 12.34
C PRO A 148 42.19 -15.11 13.61
N ALA A 149 42.03 -16.43 13.47
CA ALA A 149 41.69 -17.30 14.61
C ALA A 149 42.68 -17.23 15.78
N LEU A 150 43.95 -16.94 15.51
CA LEU A 150 44.99 -16.79 16.55
C LEU A 150 44.73 -15.60 17.49
N GLU A 151 44.11 -14.54 17.01
CA GLU A 151 43.82 -13.33 17.79
C GLU A 151 42.45 -13.38 18.49
N GLN A 152 41.62 -14.37 18.15
CA GLN A 152 40.26 -14.47 18.70
C GLN A 152 40.23 -14.95 20.15
N GLY A 153 41.17 -15.82 20.55
CA GLY A 153 41.19 -16.44 21.88
C GLY A 153 41.14 -15.43 23.04
N PRO A 154 42.03 -14.42 23.09
CA PRO A 154 42.00 -13.38 24.12
C PRO A 154 40.74 -12.51 24.12
N MET A 155 40.04 -12.42 23.00
CA MET A 155 38.84 -11.60 22.85
C MET A 155 37.56 -12.38 23.23
N MET A 156 37.61 -13.71 23.21
CA MET A 156 36.53 -14.57 23.68
C MET A 156 36.48 -14.55 25.21
N ASP A 157 35.50 -13.81 25.72
CA ASP A 157 35.32 -13.55 27.14
C ASP A 157 33.89 -13.92 27.59
N VAL A 158 33.71 -13.99 28.90
CA VAL A 158 32.45 -14.24 29.61
C VAL A 158 31.32 -13.28 29.16
N SER A 159 31.66 -12.11 28.61
CA SER A 159 30.70 -11.21 27.97
C SER A 159 29.81 -11.89 26.92
N ILE A 160 30.33 -12.85 26.15
CA ILE A 160 29.56 -13.62 25.17
C ILE A 160 28.47 -14.45 25.86
N LEU A 161 28.79 -15.07 26.99
CA LEU A 161 27.84 -15.87 27.78
C LEU A 161 26.79 -14.98 28.45
N ASN A 162 27.20 -13.81 28.96
CA ASN A 162 26.29 -12.84 29.58
C ASN A 162 25.32 -12.24 28.55
N GLU A 163 25.78 -11.96 27.34
CA GLU A 163 24.92 -11.54 26.22
C GLU A 163 23.92 -12.64 25.84
N GLY A 164 24.39 -13.90 25.79
CA GLY A 164 23.53 -15.07 25.62
C GLY A 164 22.46 -15.16 26.72
N TYR A 165 22.84 -14.99 27.99
CA TYR A 165 21.92 -14.95 29.12
C TYR A 165 20.85 -13.86 28.94
N ALA A 166 21.28 -12.64 28.59
CA ALA A 166 20.38 -11.49 28.49
C ALA A 166 19.37 -11.65 27.34
N GLN A 167 19.79 -12.24 26.21
CA GLN A 167 18.87 -12.58 25.13
C GLN A 167 17.89 -13.69 25.53
N THR A 168 18.35 -14.74 26.23
CA THR A 168 17.49 -15.89 26.56
C THR A 168 16.53 -15.64 27.71
N TRP A 169 16.96 -14.92 28.75
CA TRP A 169 16.19 -14.77 30.00
C TRP A 169 15.61 -13.36 30.19
N LEU A 170 16.22 -12.33 29.57
CA LEU A 170 15.79 -10.93 29.72
C LEU A 170 15.10 -10.36 28.47
N ASN A 171 14.86 -11.19 27.44
CA ASN A 171 14.26 -10.79 26.16
C ASN A 171 14.97 -9.58 25.52
N GLN A 172 16.29 -9.46 25.67
CA GLN A 172 17.03 -8.42 24.96
C GLN A 172 17.07 -8.71 23.44
N PRO A 173 16.99 -7.65 22.60
CA PRO A 173 17.07 -7.82 21.15
C PRO A 173 18.43 -8.38 20.76
N SER A 174 18.46 -9.20 19.70
CA SER A 174 19.71 -9.73 19.16
C SER A 174 20.58 -8.60 18.59
N PRO A 175 21.92 -8.75 18.60
CA PRO A 175 22.82 -7.79 18.02
C PRO A 175 22.50 -7.55 16.53
N PRO A 176 22.88 -6.37 15.99
CA PRO A 176 22.76 -6.10 14.56
C PRO A 176 23.25 -7.26 13.70
N PHE A 177 22.56 -7.53 12.60
CA PHE A 177 22.85 -8.62 11.64
C PHE A 177 22.76 -10.05 12.22
N THR A 178 22.22 -10.23 13.42
CA THR A 178 22.13 -11.53 14.10
C THR A 178 20.68 -11.92 14.39
N THR A 179 20.38 -13.20 14.23
CA THR A 179 19.10 -13.84 14.58
C THR A 179 19.35 -14.98 15.57
N SER A 180 18.30 -15.67 16.03
CA SER A 180 18.45 -16.83 16.92
C SER A 180 19.17 -18.02 16.26
N GLU A 181 19.08 -18.14 14.94
CA GLU A 181 19.55 -19.30 14.18
C GLU A 181 20.86 -19.04 13.44
N TYR A 182 21.10 -17.80 13.01
CA TYR A 182 22.26 -17.44 12.20
C TYR A 182 22.68 -15.99 12.38
N THR A 183 23.92 -15.72 12.00
CA THR A 183 24.47 -14.36 11.93
C THR A 183 24.98 -14.08 10.52
N LEU A 184 24.84 -12.83 10.09
CA LEU A 184 25.29 -12.35 8.79
C LEU A 184 26.49 -11.41 8.98
N LEU A 185 27.46 -11.49 8.07
CA LEU A 185 28.59 -10.57 8.09
C LEU A 185 28.10 -9.13 7.79
N PRO A 186 28.41 -8.14 8.65
CA PRO A 186 27.84 -6.80 8.52
C PRO A 186 28.48 -5.99 7.39
N PHE A 187 27.67 -5.12 6.79
CA PHE A 187 28.06 -4.21 5.71
C PHE A 187 27.43 -2.82 5.93
N THR A 188 27.99 -1.80 5.30
CA THR A 188 27.38 -0.46 5.20
C THR A 188 27.05 -0.14 3.76
N ALA A 189 25.99 0.63 3.57
CA ALA A 189 25.64 1.20 2.28
C ALA A 189 25.94 2.70 2.30
N GLU A 190 26.83 3.18 1.42
CA GLU A 190 27.08 4.61 1.26
C GLU A 190 25.96 5.23 0.42
N SER A 191 24.91 5.69 1.09
CA SER A 191 23.87 6.51 0.46
C SER A 191 24.25 7.99 0.58
N LYS A 192 24.55 8.64 -0.56
CA LYS A 192 24.69 10.12 -0.63
C LYS A 192 23.41 10.87 -0.23
N THR A 193 22.28 10.17 -0.18
CA THR A 193 21.03 10.65 0.40
C THR A 193 20.95 10.23 1.85
N THR A 194 21.51 11.06 2.72
CA THR A 194 21.24 11.11 4.15
C THR A 194 19.73 11.27 4.37
N GLN A 195 19.15 10.49 5.29
CA GLN A 195 17.73 10.55 5.73
C GLN A 195 16.70 9.86 4.82
N VAL A 196 16.86 8.56 4.55
CA VAL A 196 15.70 7.69 4.28
C VAL A 196 15.50 6.81 5.50
N SER A 197 14.40 7.00 6.23
CA SER A 197 14.16 6.46 7.57
C SER A 197 13.80 4.98 7.62
N SER A 198 13.60 4.31 6.49
CA SER A 198 13.40 2.86 6.42
C SER A 198 13.66 2.38 5.00
N ALA A 199 14.78 1.72 4.75
CA ALA A 199 15.09 1.04 3.51
C ALA A 199 15.45 -0.42 3.79
N ASN A 200 15.17 -1.29 2.84
CA ASN A 200 15.57 -2.69 2.90
C ASN A 200 16.79 -2.87 2.00
N TRP A 201 17.91 -3.23 2.60
CA TRP A 201 19.18 -3.40 1.90
C TRP A 201 19.39 -4.86 1.58
N THR A 202 19.52 -5.18 0.28
CA THR A 202 19.78 -6.55 -0.16
C THR A 202 21.19 -6.62 -0.72
N ALA A 203 22.03 -7.46 -0.13
CA ALA A 203 23.42 -7.60 -0.54
C ALA A 203 23.91 -9.05 -0.46
N PRO A 204 24.85 -9.45 -1.33
CA PRO A 204 25.58 -10.70 -1.18
C PRO A 204 26.48 -10.61 0.06
N MET A 205 26.31 -11.56 0.98
CA MET A 205 27.05 -11.61 2.24
C MET A 205 27.30 -13.05 2.69
N THR A 206 28.10 -13.21 3.74
CA THR A 206 28.39 -14.53 4.30
C THR A 206 27.53 -14.77 5.54
N LYS A 207 26.77 -15.86 5.51
CA LYS A 207 25.98 -16.37 6.62
C LYS A 207 26.79 -17.37 7.42
N TYR A 208 26.79 -17.24 8.74
CA TYR A 208 27.37 -18.20 9.68
C TYR A 208 26.30 -18.75 10.61
N TRP A 209 26.37 -20.04 10.89
CA TRP A 209 25.49 -20.69 11.85
C TRP A 209 26.15 -21.92 12.45
N THR A 210 25.56 -22.42 13.54
CA THR A 210 25.98 -23.64 14.22
C THR A 210 24.89 -24.68 14.11
N GLU A 211 25.27 -25.92 13.85
CA GLU A 211 24.36 -27.06 13.83
C GLU A 211 24.84 -28.10 14.84
N LEU A 212 23.94 -28.50 15.74
CA LEU A 212 24.21 -29.52 16.76
C LEU A 212 23.69 -30.87 16.25
N GLN A 213 24.58 -31.84 16.13
CA GLN A 213 24.20 -33.22 15.82
C GLN A 213 24.17 -34.02 17.12
N CYS A 214 22.97 -34.32 17.63
CA CYS A 214 22.80 -34.97 18.93
C CYS A 214 22.29 -36.40 18.82
N TRP A 215 22.75 -37.27 19.72
CA TRP A 215 22.32 -38.66 19.83
C TRP A 215 22.30 -39.12 21.30
N PRO A 216 21.44 -40.09 21.66
CA PRO A 216 21.30 -40.52 23.05
C PRO A 216 22.58 -41.18 23.57
N ALA A 217 22.94 -40.87 24.81
CA ALA A 217 24.05 -41.52 25.51
C ALA A 217 23.54 -42.77 26.24
N GLN A 218 24.34 -43.85 26.23
CA GLN A 218 24.04 -45.02 27.05
C GLN A 218 24.69 -44.82 28.42
N ALA A 219 23.86 -44.56 29.43
CA ALA A 219 24.29 -44.38 30.80
C ALA A 219 24.31 -45.72 31.55
N SER A 220 25.41 -46.03 32.23
CA SER A 220 25.53 -47.17 33.15
C SER A 220 26.12 -46.73 34.48
N MET A 221 25.67 -47.31 35.59
CA MET A 221 26.21 -46.99 36.90
C MET A 221 27.66 -47.51 37.02
N ASN A 222 28.58 -46.64 37.45
CA ASN A 222 29.99 -46.98 37.63
C ASN A 222 30.22 -47.45 39.07
N GLY A 223 30.60 -48.73 39.22
CA GLY A 223 30.98 -49.31 40.51
C GLY A 223 29.79 -49.62 41.44
N PRO A 224 30.03 -49.79 42.76
CA PRO A 224 28.98 -50.08 43.73
C PRO A 224 28.01 -48.89 43.89
N ALA A 225 26.75 -49.19 44.26
CA ALA A 225 25.68 -48.18 44.40
C ALA A 225 25.99 -47.02 45.38
N SER A 226 27.02 -47.17 46.23
CA SER A 226 27.52 -46.13 47.13
C SER A 226 28.33 -45.02 46.44
N LYS A 227 28.88 -45.27 45.22
CA LYS A 227 29.71 -44.30 44.49
C LYS A 227 28.88 -43.24 43.76
N GLN A 228 27.62 -43.56 43.42
CA GLN A 228 26.66 -42.68 42.72
C GLN A 228 27.13 -42.06 41.39
N SER A 229 28.29 -42.48 40.86
CA SER A 229 28.84 -42.04 39.58
C SER A 229 28.34 -42.88 38.40
N TYR A 230 28.30 -42.28 37.22
CA TYR A 230 27.83 -42.91 35.98
C TYR A 230 28.92 -42.88 34.90
N ASP A 231 28.87 -43.88 34.04
CA ASP A 231 29.61 -43.98 32.79
C ASP A 231 28.65 -43.68 31.63
N PHE A 232 29.10 -42.84 30.71
CA PHE A 232 28.32 -42.43 29.54
C PHE A 232 29.04 -42.82 28.25
N LEU A 233 28.45 -43.78 27.55
CA LEU A 233 28.95 -44.26 26.26
C LEU A 233 28.32 -43.47 25.12
N ASN A 234 29.16 -42.89 24.26
CA ASN A 234 28.69 -42.15 23.09
C ASN A 234 28.44 -43.05 21.86
N GLY A 235 28.76 -44.35 21.92
CA GLY A 235 28.63 -45.29 20.79
C GLY A 235 29.62 -45.06 19.63
N ARG A 236 30.55 -44.11 19.77
CA ARG A 236 31.58 -43.71 18.78
C ARG A 236 33.00 -43.77 19.36
N GLY A 237 33.21 -44.58 20.40
CA GLY A 237 34.53 -44.84 20.99
C GLY A 237 34.96 -43.92 22.13
N CYS A 238 34.06 -43.10 22.68
CA CYS A 238 34.27 -42.34 23.92
C CYS A 238 33.38 -42.90 25.04
N ASN A 239 34.00 -43.19 26.18
CA ASN A 239 33.33 -43.58 27.41
C ASN A 239 33.68 -42.54 28.48
N ALA A 240 32.74 -41.63 28.76
CA ALA A 240 32.91 -40.61 29.78
C ALA A 240 32.59 -41.23 31.14
N SER A 241 33.65 -41.60 31.86
CA SER A 241 33.55 -42.32 33.13
C SER A 241 33.68 -41.42 34.34
N GLU A 242 33.17 -41.91 35.48
CA GLU A 242 33.31 -41.28 36.80
C GLU A 242 32.60 -39.92 36.93
N VAL A 243 31.46 -39.77 36.25
CA VAL A 243 30.67 -38.52 36.32
C VAL A 243 29.62 -38.63 37.42
N ASP A 244 29.72 -37.79 38.44
CA ASP A 244 28.67 -37.67 39.45
C ASP A 244 27.56 -36.73 38.96
N VAL A 245 26.42 -37.34 38.63
CA VAL A 245 25.27 -36.62 38.09
C VAL A 245 24.55 -35.80 39.17
N TYR A 246 24.62 -36.19 40.46
CA TYR A 246 23.80 -35.60 41.52
C TYR A 246 24.60 -34.87 42.62
N GLY A 247 25.76 -35.40 43.04
CA GLY A 247 26.51 -34.88 44.19
C GLY A 247 25.86 -35.15 45.53
N ASP A 248 26.48 -34.68 46.62
CA ASP A 248 26.04 -34.88 48.00
C ASP A 248 24.74 -34.12 48.39
N ASN A 249 24.24 -33.23 47.52
CA ASN A 249 23.07 -32.36 47.80
C ASN A 249 21.72 -33.07 47.55
N LEU A 250 21.58 -34.26 48.12
CA LEU A 250 20.50 -35.22 47.87
C LEU A 250 19.09 -34.80 48.36
N ASN A 251 18.95 -33.65 49.06
CA ASN A 251 17.80 -33.43 49.95
C ASN A 251 16.92 -32.20 49.66
N THR A 252 17.27 -31.30 48.73
CA THR A 252 16.53 -30.02 48.60
C THR A 252 15.86 -29.79 47.25
N LEU A 253 16.39 -30.33 46.14
CA LEU A 253 15.87 -30.08 44.79
C LEU A 253 15.87 -31.38 43.95
N PRO A 254 14.79 -31.71 43.22
CA PRO A 254 14.59 -33.01 42.58
C PRO A 254 15.19 -33.16 41.17
N TYR A 255 15.68 -32.10 40.53
CA TYR A 255 16.26 -32.15 39.19
C TYR A 255 17.63 -31.49 39.15
N LYS A 256 18.62 -32.12 38.51
CA LYS A 256 19.95 -31.57 38.24
C LYS A 256 20.33 -31.71 36.77
N MET A 257 20.86 -30.64 36.17
CA MET A 257 21.41 -30.63 34.82
C MET A 257 22.93 -30.40 34.84
N LEU A 258 23.65 -31.12 33.99
CA LEU A 258 25.10 -30.94 33.75
C LEU A 258 25.36 -30.74 32.27
N TYR A 259 26.28 -29.82 31.96
CA TYR A 259 26.87 -29.66 30.65
C TYR A 259 28.39 -29.92 30.78
N ILE A 260 28.90 -30.88 30.02
CA ILE A 260 30.28 -31.35 30.13
C ILE A 260 30.93 -31.22 28.75
N GLY A 261 31.80 -30.22 28.60
CA GLY A 261 32.60 -30.00 27.39
C GLY A 261 33.81 -30.93 27.30
N TYR A 262 34.51 -30.90 26.17
CA TYR A 262 35.71 -31.73 25.97
C TYR A 262 36.95 -31.20 26.70
N HIS A 263 37.16 -29.88 26.71
CA HIS A 263 38.40 -29.27 27.19
C HIS A 263 38.52 -29.26 28.72
N SER A 264 39.73 -29.52 29.22
CA SER A 264 40.07 -29.46 30.64
C SER A 264 40.19 -28.03 31.13
N SER A 265 39.71 -27.75 32.34
CA SER A 265 39.74 -26.42 32.95
C SER A 265 39.78 -26.56 34.48
N ASP A 266 40.52 -25.68 35.17
CA ASP A 266 40.54 -25.63 36.65
C ASP A 266 39.18 -25.21 37.24
N TRP A 267 38.28 -24.67 36.41
CA TRP A 267 36.93 -24.23 36.78
C TRP A 267 35.83 -25.25 36.42
N ALA A 268 36.20 -26.40 35.86
CA ALA A 268 35.25 -27.45 35.48
C ALA A 268 35.52 -28.73 36.28
N ASP A 269 34.52 -29.22 37.01
CA ASP A 269 34.62 -30.47 37.79
C ASP A 269 34.77 -31.70 36.88
N TYR A 270 34.20 -31.65 35.68
CA TYR A 270 34.22 -32.74 34.69
C TYR A 270 34.51 -32.21 33.29
N TRP A 271 35.29 -32.97 32.52
CA TRP A 271 35.53 -32.73 31.09
C TRP A 271 35.69 -34.06 30.35
N LEU A 272 35.26 -34.14 29.09
CA LEU A 272 35.33 -35.40 28.33
C LEU A 272 36.77 -35.83 28.03
N GLY A 273 37.69 -34.87 27.87
CA GLY A 273 39.11 -35.16 27.65
C GLY A 273 39.80 -35.93 28.79
N MET A 274 39.15 -36.10 29.94
CA MET A 274 39.68 -36.88 31.06
C MET A 274 39.76 -38.38 30.73
N THR A 275 38.76 -38.89 30.02
CA THR A 275 38.58 -40.32 29.74
C THR A 275 38.47 -40.60 28.25
N CYS A 276 38.07 -39.61 27.45
CA CYS A 276 37.91 -39.72 26.01
C CYS A 276 39.06 -39.08 25.23
N SER A 277 39.45 -39.73 24.14
CA SER A 277 40.50 -39.22 23.24
C SER A 277 40.01 -38.06 22.36
N LYS A 278 40.95 -37.24 21.89
CA LYS A 278 40.68 -36.12 20.98
C LYS A 278 39.99 -36.58 19.69
N THR A 279 40.44 -37.69 19.12
CA THR A 279 39.85 -38.26 17.90
C THR A 279 38.41 -38.72 18.07
N SER A 280 38.00 -39.09 19.30
CA SER A 280 36.64 -39.58 19.57
C SER A 280 35.65 -38.49 19.97
N ALA A 281 36.08 -37.37 20.56
CA ALA A 281 35.19 -36.44 21.24
C ALA A 281 35.59 -34.95 21.22
N ASN A 282 36.56 -34.51 20.41
CA ASN A 282 37.09 -33.13 20.50
C ASN A 282 36.01 -32.02 20.43
N ASN A 283 35.03 -32.15 19.53
CA ASN A 283 33.95 -31.18 19.34
C ASN A 283 32.61 -31.73 19.87
N GLN A 284 32.67 -32.57 20.90
CA GLN A 284 31.48 -33.14 21.52
C GLN A 284 31.30 -32.57 22.92
N PHE A 285 30.05 -32.45 23.33
CA PHE A 285 29.70 -32.23 24.72
C PHE A 285 28.64 -33.25 25.17
N LEU A 286 28.63 -33.53 26.46
CA LEU A 286 27.64 -34.38 27.11
C LEU A 286 26.71 -33.48 27.93
N ALA A 287 25.41 -33.59 27.69
CA ALA A 287 24.39 -32.99 28.54
C ALA A 287 23.60 -34.08 29.26
N THR A 288 23.41 -33.91 30.57
CA THR A 288 22.68 -34.87 31.41
C THR A 288 21.59 -34.17 32.21
N TRP A 289 20.44 -34.84 32.35
CA TRP A 289 19.33 -34.46 33.19
C TRP A 289 19.03 -35.61 34.15
N GLY A 290 19.35 -35.40 35.43
CA GLY A 290 19.05 -36.34 36.50
C GLY A 290 17.85 -35.88 37.30
N GLN A 291 16.86 -36.75 37.48
CA GLN A 291 15.79 -36.56 38.45
C GLN A 291 15.98 -37.55 39.60
N SER A 292 16.09 -37.04 40.82
CA SER A 292 16.11 -37.87 42.02
C SER A 292 14.69 -38.07 42.56
N SER A 293 14.27 -39.32 42.75
CA SER A 293 13.02 -39.66 43.44
C SER A 293 13.31 -40.20 44.85
N ILE A 294 13.05 -39.39 45.87
CA ILE A 294 13.32 -39.73 47.28
C ILE A 294 12.22 -40.63 47.90
N LYS A 295 11.18 -41.01 47.15
CA LYS A 295 9.98 -41.66 47.71
C LYS A 295 10.11 -43.18 48.00
N GLY A 296 11.30 -43.72 48.20
CA GLY A 296 11.48 -45.15 48.53
C GLY A 296 12.81 -45.48 49.23
N PRO A 297 12.95 -46.71 49.76
CA PRO A 297 14.18 -47.20 50.41
C PRO A 297 15.34 -47.42 49.44
N GLU A 298 15.09 -47.35 48.12
CA GLU A 298 16.09 -47.43 47.06
C GLU A 298 16.25 -46.06 46.40
N TYR A 299 17.49 -45.54 46.43
CA TYR A 299 17.89 -44.36 45.67
C TYR A 299 17.79 -44.67 44.17
N LYS A 300 16.80 -44.09 43.48
CA LYS A 300 16.62 -44.21 42.03
C LYS A 300 16.71 -42.84 41.38
N VAL A 301 17.76 -42.67 40.57
CA VAL A 301 17.92 -41.50 39.71
C VAL A 301 17.40 -41.86 38.33
N ASN A 302 16.37 -41.15 37.88
CA ASN A 302 15.93 -41.22 36.49
C ASN A 302 16.84 -40.28 35.68
N LEU A 303 17.64 -40.85 34.79
CA LEU A 303 18.71 -40.16 34.10
C LEU A 303 18.46 -40.17 32.60
N THR A 304 18.41 -38.98 32.01
CA THR A 304 18.44 -38.79 30.57
C THR A 304 19.76 -38.13 30.19
N SER A 305 20.42 -38.62 29.15
CA SER A 305 21.71 -38.09 28.72
C SER A 305 21.85 -38.11 27.21
N ILE A 306 22.56 -37.12 26.68
CA ILE A 306 22.72 -36.91 25.25
C ILE A 306 24.14 -36.44 24.95
N PHE A 307 24.74 -36.98 23.89
CA PHE A 307 25.96 -36.42 23.31
C PHE A 307 25.57 -35.57 22.11
N CYS A 308 26.20 -34.41 21.99
CA CYS A 308 26.00 -33.52 20.86
C CYS A 308 27.36 -33.13 20.26
N GLU A 309 27.46 -33.16 18.93
CA GLU A 309 28.62 -32.70 18.18
C GLU A 309 28.35 -31.33 17.54
N THR A 310 29.20 -30.36 17.87
CA THR A 310 29.13 -28.98 17.39
C THR A 310 29.77 -28.86 16.00
N ASN A 311 28.98 -28.38 15.02
CA ASN A 311 29.48 -28.10 13.69
C ASN A 311 29.19 -26.65 13.28
N TYR A 312 30.22 -25.93 12.84
CA TYR A 312 30.13 -24.54 12.40
C TYR A 312 30.19 -24.46 10.87
N TYR A 313 29.22 -23.78 10.28
CA TYR A 313 29.08 -23.65 8.84
C TYR A 313 29.11 -22.20 8.38
N LYS A 314 29.57 -22.00 7.16
CA LYS A 314 29.50 -20.74 6.42
C LYS A 314 28.89 -20.97 5.05
N GLN A 315 28.18 -19.97 4.54
CA GLN A 315 27.61 -19.99 3.21
C GLN A 315 27.47 -18.57 2.66
N SER A 316 27.79 -18.38 1.38
CA SER A 316 27.48 -17.13 0.68
C SER A 316 25.99 -17.08 0.35
N VAL A 317 25.32 -16.02 0.77
CA VAL A 317 23.88 -15.80 0.63
C VAL A 317 23.60 -14.38 0.14
N ASN A 318 22.49 -14.18 -0.57
CA ASN A 318 21.90 -12.87 -0.76
C ASN A 318 20.81 -12.69 0.29
N ALA A 319 20.94 -11.68 1.16
CA ALA A 319 20.00 -11.48 2.26
C ALA A 319 19.60 -10.01 2.38
N THR A 320 18.39 -9.76 2.85
CA THR A 320 17.85 -8.42 3.06
C THR A 320 17.90 -8.05 4.54
N VAL A 321 18.46 -6.89 4.84
CA VAL A 321 18.56 -6.32 6.18
C VAL A 321 17.82 -4.99 6.22
N ARG A 322 17.08 -4.74 7.29
CA ARG A 322 16.37 -3.47 7.49
C ARG A 322 17.34 -2.38 7.93
N SER A 323 17.33 -1.22 7.29
CA SER A 323 18.23 -0.11 7.61
C SER A 323 18.01 0.52 8.98
N SER A 324 16.80 0.43 9.55
CA SER A 324 16.46 1.08 10.82
C SER A 324 17.00 0.32 12.02
N ASP A 325 16.81 -1.01 12.04
CA ASP A 325 17.07 -1.86 13.20
C ASP A 325 18.24 -2.82 12.95
N LEU A 326 18.75 -2.86 11.71
CA LEU A 326 19.81 -3.77 11.25
C LEU A 326 19.48 -5.26 11.47
N VAL A 327 18.19 -5.60 11.57
CA VAL A 327 17.70 -6.97 11.74
C VAL A 327 17.54 -7.62 10.35
N PRO A 328 18.08 -8.83 10.14
CA PRO A 328 17.86 -9.60 8.92
C PRO A 328 16.39 -10.06 8.76
N LEU A 329 15.89 -10.07 7.52
CA LEU A 329 14.60 -10.67 7.19
C LEU A 329 14.78 -12.16 6.85
N GLU A 330 14.22 -13.06 7.66
CA GLU A 330 14.43 -14.51 7.51
C GLU A 330 13.99 -15.06 6.15
N ASP A 331 12.84 -14.62 5.63
CA ASP A 331 12.28 -15.06 4.35
C ASP A 331 13.09 -14.58 3.13
N SER A 332 14.04 -13.66 3.32
CA SER A 332 14.79 -13.04 2.23
C SER A 332 16.11 -13.74 1.90
N VAL A 333 16.53 -14.73 2.69
CA VAL A 333 17.87 -15.31 2.59
C VAL A 333 17.93 -16.35 1.47
N VAL A 334 18.60 -16.01 0.37
CA VAL A 334 18.78 -16.89 -0.80
C VAL A 334 20.22 -17.39 -0.87
N PRO A 335 20.48 -18.71 -0.90
CA PRO A 335 21.84 -19.23 -1.02
C PRO A 335 22.45 -18.96 -2.40
N LEU A 336 23.65 -18.38 -2.42
CA LEU A 336 24.43 -18.13 -3.65
C LEU A 336 25.52 -19.18 -3.88
N GLY A 337 26.01 -19.82 -2.81
CA GLY A 337 27.10 -20.79 -2.85
C GLY A 337 26.80 -22.08 -2.08
N PRO A 338 27.69 -23.07 -2.19
CA PRO A 338 27.60 -24.29 -1.39
C PRO A 338 27.81 -23.99 0.09
N ARG A 339 27.26 -24.87 0.94
CA ARG A 339 27.53 -24.88 2.38
C ARG A 339 28.94 -25.42 2.62
N GLU A 340 29.74 -24.66 3.35
CA GLU A 340 31.12 -25.01 3.69
C GLU A 340 31.29 -25.09 5.21
N ARG A 341 32.20 -25.94 5.68
CA ARG A 341 32.60 -25.95 7.10
C ARG A 341 33.57 -24.80 7.34
N VAL A 342 33.40 -24.08 8.44
CA VAL A 342 34.34 -23.01 8.83
C VAL A 342 35.70 -23.63 9.12
N ALA A 343 36.77 -23.07 8.58
CA ALA A 343 38.13 -23.56 8.81
C ALA A 343 38.65 -23.15 10.20
N GLU A 344 39.55 -23.96 10.79
CA GLU A 344 40.18 -23.62 12.09
C GLU A 344 41.04 -22.35 12.02
N THR A 345 41.51 -21.97 10.82
CA THR A 345 42.25 -20.73 10.58
C THR A 345 41.36 -19.48 10.60
N GLU A 346 40.05 -19.65 10.32
CA GLU A 346 39.07 -18.56 10.26
C GLU A 346 38.36 -18.33 11.60
N PHE A 347 38.09 -19.41 12.34
CA PHE A 347 37.42 -19.34 13.63
C PHE A 347 38.06 -20.30 14.63
N ASN A 348 38.45 -19.77 15.79
CA ASN A 348 39.05 -20.54 16.87
C ASN A 348 37.97 -21.30 17.66
N LYS A 349 37.50 -22.41 17.07
CA LYS A 349 36.48 -23.29 17.66
C LYS A 349 36.88 -23.79 19.05
N THR A 350 38.15 -24.18 19.20
CA THR A 350 38.71 -24.71 20.46
C THR A 350 38.56 -23.71 21.60
N ALA A 351 38.93 -22.45 21.40
CA ALA A 351 38.80 -21.41 22.42
C ALA A 351 37.33 -21.11 22.75
N PHE A 352 36.46 -21.14 21.74
CA PHE A 352 35.02 -20.93 21.93
C PHE A 352 34.36 -22.08 22.70
N GLU A 353 34.64 -23.34 22.32
CA GLU A 353 34.11 -24.52 23.01
C GLU A 353 34.67 -24.67 24.42
N TYR A 354 35.92 -24.26 24.65
CA TYR A 354 36.47 -24.12 26.00
C TYR A 354 35.65 -23.12 26.82
N LEU A 355 35.42 -21.91 26.31
CA LEU A 355 34.62 -20.89 27.00
C LEU A 355 33.21 -21.40 27.32
N MET A 356 32.60 -22.13 26.39
CA MET A 356 31.29 -22.74 26.57
C MET A 356 31.24 -23.83 27.64
N GLY A 357 32.30 -24.64 27.79
CA GLY A 357 32.36 -25.74 28.76
C GLY A 357 32.90 -25.34 30.13
N ALA A 358 33.87 -24.43 30.18
CA ALA A 358 34.50 -23.97 31.41
C ALA A 358 33.80 -22.76 32.03
N GLY A 359 33.00 -22.02 31.26
CA GLY A 359 32.40 -20.75 31.68
C GLY A 359 33.40 -19.59 31.78
N VAL A 360 34.67 -19.81 31.42
CA VAL A 360 35.76 -18.83 31.49
C VAL A 360 36.67 -18.92 30.26
N SER A 361 37.40 -17.85 29.95
CA SER A 361 38.33 -17.80 28.83
C SER A 361 39.56 -18.69 29.06
N VAL A 362 40.18 -19.20 27.98
CA VAL A 362 41.42 -20.00 28.05
C VAL A 362 42.58 -19.20 28.65
N VAL A 363 42.61 -17.89 28.39
CA VAL A 363 43.71 -16.99 28.78
C VAL A 363 43.36 -16.12 29.99
N GLU A 364 42.36 -16.51 30.78
CA GLU A 364 41.81 -15.66 31.83
C GLU A 364 42.83 -15.29 32.92
N LEU A 365 43.80 -16.16 33.20
CA LEU A 365 44.88 -15.88 34.16
C LEU A 365 46.05 -15.06 33.55
N GLU A 366 46.08 -14.92 32.23
CA GLU A 366 47.17 -14.28 31.49
C GLU A 366 46.83 -12.86 31.01
N VAL A 367 45.54 -12.48 31.04
CA VAL A 367 45.04 -11.20 30.52
C VAL A 367 44.32 -10.43 31.62
N GLU A 368 44.80 -9.23 31.92
CA GLU A 368 44.09 -8.31 32.81
C GLU A 368 42.94 -7.64 32.03
N ARG A 369 41.69 -7.93 32.42
CA ARG A 369 40.48 -7.41 31.79
C ARG A 369 39.86 -6.29 32.64
N GLU A 370 39.21 -5.32 31.97
CA GLU A 370 38.49 -4.22 32.64
C GLU A 370 37.36 -4.72 33.56
N TYR A 371 36.81 -5.91 33.30
CA TYR A 371 35.81 -6.56 34.13
C TYR A 371 36.32 -7.93 34.59
N PRO A 372 36.60 -8.15 35.88
CA PRO A 372 37.07 -9.45 36.37
C PRO A 372 35.94 -10.51 36.39
N VAL A 373 36.32 -11.79 36.28
CA VAL A 373 35.49 -13.03 36.25
C VAL A 373 34.33 -13.07 37.26
N GLY A 374 34.39 -12.30 38.35
CA GLY A 374 33.39 -12.30 39.43
C GLY A 374 31.97 -11.83 39.06
N ARG A 375 31.64 -11.65 37.77
CA ARG A 375 30.29 -11.27 37.29
C ARG A 375 29.81 -12.15 36.12
N PHE A 376 30.08 -13.45 36.16
CA PHE A 376 29.30 -14.39 35.36
C PHE A 376 27.85 -14.45 35.91
N LEU A 377 26.86 -14.28 35.04
CA LEU A 377 25.45 -14.35 35.44
C LEU A 377 25.02 -15.81 35.58
N GLU A 378 24.95 -16.28 36.83
CA GLU A 378 24.43 -17.60 37.12
C GLU A 378 23.00 -17.77 36.60
N HIS A 379 22.75 -18.84 35.85
CA HIS A 379 21.41 -19.21 35.41
C HIS A 379 20.57 -19.83 36.54
N HIS A 380 21.21 -20.25 37.64
CA HIS A 380 20.55 -20.93 38.75
C HIS A 380 19.29 -20.22 39.25
N PRO A 381 19.27 -18.89 39.51
CA PRO A 381 18.08 -18.20 40.00
C PRO A 381 16.88 -18.26 39.02
N GLN A 382 17.12 -18.26 37.71
CA GLN A 382 16.04 -18.33 36.71
C GLN A 382 15.43 -19.73 36.65
N VAL A 383 16.27 -20.77 36.73
CA VAL A 383 15.82 -22.17 36.65
C VAL A 383 15.29 -22.68 38.00
N GLN A 384 15.65 -22.04 39.12
CA GLN A 384 15.15 -22.39 40.45
C GLN A 384 13.61 -22.28 40.55
N HIS A 385 12.99 -21.32 39.86
CA HIS A 385 11.53 -21.21 39.74
C HIS A 385 10.87 -22.43 39.08
N LEU A 386 11.64 -23.22 38.32
CA LEU A 386 11.21 -24.45 37.66
C LEU A 386 11.52 -25.71 38.49
N ASN A 387 11.90 -25.55 39.77
CA ASN A 387 12.36 -26.61 40.67
C ASN A 387 13.60 -27.38 40.19
N MET A 388 14.47 -26.79 39.34
CA MET A 388 15.70 -27.44 38.89
C MET A 388 16.95 -26.77 39.45
N THR A 389 18.01 -27.55 39.71
CA THR A 389 19.37 -27.07 39.92
C THR A 389 20.16 -27.19 38.63
N LEU A 390 20.77 -26.09 38.21
CA LEU A 390 21.85 -26.12 37.23
C LEU A 390 23.17 -26.05 37.99
N ALA A 391 24.05 -27.04 37.82
CA ALA A 391 25.46 -26.89 38.19
C ALA A 391 26.22 -26.48 36.93
N HIS A 392 26.79 -25.27 36.99
CA HIS A 392 27.66 -24.61 36.00
C HIS A 392 27.26 -24.74 34.51
N VAL A 393 26.49 -23.71 34.10
CA VAL A 393 26.41 -22.99 32.80
C VAL A 393 26.51 -23.76 31.48
N ALA A 394 25.45 -23.66 30.67
CA ALA A 394 25.60 -23.55 29.22
C ALA A 394 24.41 -22.80 28.61
N ASN A 395 24.69 -21.80 27.76
CA ASN A 395 23.89 -21.46 26.58
C ASN A 395 24.81 -20.74 25.59
N GLY A 396 25.14 -21.42 24.50
CA GLY A 396 26.06 -20.91 23.49
C GLY A 396 25.31 -20.35 22.31
N ARG A 397 25.45 -19.05 22.07
CA ARG A 397 25.21 -18.43 20.77
C ARG A 397 26.54 -17.96 20.21
N VAL A 398 26.78 -18.22 18.93
CA VAL A 398 28.01 -17.79 18.26
C VAL A 398 27.87 -16.32 17.91
N CYS A 399 28.59 -15.47 18.65
CA CYS A 399 28.84 -14.09 18.26
C CYS A 399 30.15 -14.06 17.47
N ALA A 400 30.10 -13.67 16.19
CA ALA A 400 31.28 -13.52 15.37
C ALA A 400 32.06 -12.26 15.80
N LEU A 401 33.34 -12.42 16.15
CA LEU A 401 34.23 -11.30 16.45
C LEU A 401 34.76 -10.69 15.15
N THR A 402 34.35 -9.46 14.86
CA THR A 402 34.71 -8.76 13.62
C THR A 402 35.79 -7.72 13.84
N ASN A 403 36.72 -7.61 12.89
CA ASN A 403 37.59 -6.45 12.73
C ASN A 403 37.05 -5.52 11.65
N VAL A 404 37.21 -4.21 11.83
CA VAL A 404 36.85 -3.22 10.81
C VAL A 404 38.08 -2.98 9.94
N THR A 405 38.07 -3.57 8.75
CA THR A 405 39.04 -3.25 7.69
C THR A 405 38.28 -2.99 6.41
N GLU A 406 38.55 -1.85 5.79
CA GLU A 406 37.93 -1.42 4.54
C GLU A 406 38.22 -2.42 3.42
N ALA A 407 37.18 -3.04 2.89
CA ALA A 407 37.26 -3.90 1.71
C ALA A 407 36.49 -3.29 0.53
N THR A 408 36.80 -3.81 -0.65
CA THR A 408 36.43 -3.25 -1.97
C THR A 408 34.93 -3.10 -2.14
N THR A 409 34.51 -1.97 -2.71
CA THR A 409 33.12 -1.61 -2.95
C THR A 409 32.49 -2.49 -4.04
N SER A 410 31.34 -3.09 -3.75
CA SER A 410 30.46 -3.74 -4.74
C SER A 410 29.26 -2.85 -5.04
N ALA A 411 28.78 -2.89 -6.28
CA ALA A 411 27.58 -2.17 -6.69
C ALA A 411 26.37 -3.09 -6.52
N ASP A 412 25.54 -2.86 -5.51
CA ASP A 412 24.45 -3.76 -5.11
C ASP A 412 23.08 -3.07 -5.16
N THR A 413 21.99 -3.84 -5.02
CA THR A 413 20.62 -3.34 -5.22
C THR A 413 19.92 -3.07 -3.88
N VAL A 414 19.42 -1.86 -3.70
CA VAL A 414 18.71 -1.43 -2.50
C VAL A 414 17.27 -1.06 -2.82
N ASP A 415 16.34 -1.59 -2.02
CA ASP A 415 14.93 -1.23 -2.11
C ASP A 415 14.64 -0.11 -1.11
N PHE A 416 14.32 1.07 -1.64
CA PHE A 416 13.93 2.24 -0.86
C PHE A 416 12.42 2.32 -0.76
N PHE A 417 11.90 2.55 0.45
CA PHE A 417 10.52 3.00 0.62
C PHE A 417 10.50 4.52 0.49
N LEU A 418 10.04 5.02 -0.66
CA LEU A 418 9.78 6.45 -0.85
C LEU A 418 8.29 6.72 -0.68
N HIS A 419 7.94 7.94 -0.35
CA HIS A 419 6.56 8.40 -0.38
C HIS A 419 6.33 9.15 -1.68
N GLY A 420 5.22 8.88 -2.35
CA GLY A 420 4.87 9.51 -3.61
C GLY A 420 3.41 9.92 -3.70
N ILE A 421 3.12 10.83 -4.63
CA ILE A 421 1.75 11.10 -5.05
C ILE A 421 1.33 9.96 -5.97
N ILE A 422 0.43 9.12 -5.46
CA ILE A 422 -0.10 7.95 -6.15
C ILE A 422 -1.41 8.34 -6.83
N VAL A 423 -1.58 7.87 -8.07
CA VAL A 423 -2.85 7.96 -8.79
C VAL A 423 -3.58 6.63 -8.67
N SER A 424 -4.78 6.64 -8.10
CA SER A 424 -5.61 5.44 -8.05
C SER A 424 -6.10 5.07 -9.44
N ARG A 425 -5.64 3.93 -9.97
CA ARG A 425 -6.06 3.42 -11.29
C ARG A 425 -7.57 3.18 -11.36
N LEU A 426 -8.17 2.69 -10.28
CA LEU A 426 -9.61 2.42 -10.21
C LEU A 426 -10.42 3.71 -10.32
N PHE A 427 -10.10 4.72 -9.51
CA PHE A 427 -10.83 5.98 -9.54
C PHE A 427 -10.54 6.78 -10.80
N SER A 428 -9.33 6.68 -11.36
CA SER A 428 -8.97 7.29 -12.64
C SER A 428 -9.80 6.70 -13.79
N ALA A 429 -9.92 5.38 -13.88
CA ALA A 429 -10.71 4.73 -14.92
C ALA A 429 -12.20 5.09 -14.82
N ILE A 430 -12.76 5.10 -13.61
CA ILE A 430 -14.15 5.52 -13.38
C ILE A 430 -14.37 6.98 -13.79
N LEU A 431 -13.41 7.88 -13.50
CA LEU A 431 -13.49 9.27 -13.89
C LEU A 431 -13.44 9.45 -15.40
N GLU A 432 -12.57 8.69 -16.08
CA GLU A 432 -12.47 8.66 -17.53
C GLU A 432 -13.80 8.24 -18.17
N ASP A 433 -14.42 7.17 -17.67
CA ASP A 433 -15.73 6.69 -18.12
C ASP A 433 -16.82 7.75 -17.96
N PHE A 434 -16.87 8.43 -16.81
CA PHE A 434 -17.84 9.51 -16.58
C PHE A 434 -17.60 10.72 -17.49
N MET A 435 -16.35 11.09 -17.76
CA MET A 435 -16.02 12.17 -18.68
C MET A 435 -16.42 11.84 -20.13
N ILE A 436 -16.23 10.60 -20.56
CA ILE A 436 -16.72 10.11 -21.85
C ILE A 436 -18.25 10.19 -21.92
N LEU A 437 -18.94 9.74 -20.88
CA LEU A 437 -20.40 9.78 -20.79
C LEU A 437 -20.93 11.23 -20.86
N VAL A 438 -20.29 12.16 -20.15
CA VAL A 438 -20.58 13.60 -20.24
C VAL A 438 -20.35 14.09 -21.67
N GLY A 439 -19.26 13.71 -22.33
CA GLY A 439 -18.99 14.01 -23.73
C GLY A 439 -20.11 13.53 -24.67
N ILE A 440 -20.60 12.31 -24.50
CA ILE A 440 -21.70 11.77 -25.32
C ILE A 440 -22.99 12.57 -25.10
N PHE A 441 -23.37 12.83 -23.84
CA PHE A 441 -24.59 13.58 -23.55
C PHE A 441 -24.52 15.05 -24.00
N THR A 442 -23.35 15.69 -23.91
CA THR A 442 -23.16 17.07 -24.41
C THR A 442 -23.37 17.14 -25.93
N ILE A 443 -22.85 16.15 -26.68
CA ILE A 443 -23.07 16.04 -28.13
C ILE A 443 -24.56 15.83 -28.45
N LEU A 444 -25.23 14.93 -27.71
CA LEU A 444 -26.66 14.66 -27.88
C LEU A 444 -27.51 15.89 -27.58
N LEU A 445 -27.20 16.61 -26.49
CA LEU A 445 -27.85 17.86 -26.11
C LEU A 445 -27.68 18.91 -27.22
N TRP A 446 -26.45 19.11 -27.67
CA TRP A 446 -26.14 20.06 -28.73
C TRP A 446 -26.89 19.74 -30.03
N TRP A 447 -26.91 18.46 -30.43
CA TRP A 447 -27.63 18.00 -31.62
C TRP A 447 -29.14 18.22 -31.52
N ARG A 448 -29.74 17.96 -30.35
CA ARG A 448 -31.17 18.19 -30.10
C ARG A 448 -31.53 19.66 -30.14
N VAL A 449 -30.76 20.51 -29.46
CA VAL A 449 -30.95 21.97 -29.47
C VAL A 449 -30.74 22.55 -30.87
N TYR A 450 -29.80 21.99 -31.64
CA TYR A 450 -29.56 22.44 -33.00
C TYR A 450 -30.74 22.14 -33.94
N ARG A 451 -31.34 20.94 -33.82
CA ARG A 451 -32.51 20.54 -34.61
C ARG A 451 -33.84 21.17 -34.16
N ALA A 452 -33.91 21.72 -32.94
CA ALA A 452 -35.14 22.32 -32.43
C ALA A 452 -35.52 23.59 -33.24
N PRO A 453 -36.75 23.70 -33.76
CA PRO A 453 -37.21 24.91 -34.41
C PRO A 453 -37.35 26.02 -33.36
N SER A 454 -36.74 27.19 -33.62
CA SER A 454 -36.89 28.37 -32.77
C SER A 454 -37.50 29.51 -33.58
N ARG A 455 -38.56 30.12 -33.05
CA ARG A 455 -39.24 31.30 -33.62
C ARG A 455 -39.08 32.54 -32.74
N LEU A 456 -38.10 32.51 -31.84
CA LEU A 456 -37.81 33.58 -30.87
C LEU A 456 -37.04 34.73 -31.53
N THR A 457 -37.63 35.93 -31.53
CA THR A 457 -36.99 37.15 -32.06
C THR A 457 -36.24 37.95 -30.99
N MET A 458 -36.43 37.64 -29.70
CA MET A 458 -35.71 38.24 -28.57
C MET A 458 -35.43 37.20 -27.48
N ASP A 459 -34.48 37.47 -26.57
CA ASP A 459 -34.23 36.64 -25.39
C ASP A 459 -35.24 36.98 -24.27
N LEU A 460 -35.92 35.96 -23.73
CA LEU A 460 -36.92 36.09 -22.67
C LEU A 460 -36.33 35.94 -21.26
N ALA A 461 -35.02 36.12 -21.09
CA ALA A 461 -34.37 36.06 -19.78
C ALA A 461 -34.88 37.12 -18.78
N SER A 462 -35.42 38.25 -19.25
CA SER A 462 -35.90 39.35 -18.42
C SER A 462 -37.42 39.34 -18.28
N LEU A 463 -37.90 39.66 -17.06
CA LEU A 463 -39.31 39.92 -16.80
C LEU A 463 -39.88 41.01 -17.73
N GLY A 464 -39.09 42.03 -18.09
CA GLY A 464 -39.50 43.07 -19.02
C GLY A 464 -39.77 42.55 -20.44
N SER A 465 -38.98 41.58 -20.91
CA SER A 465 -39.19 40.90 -22.20
C SER A 465 -40.45 40.04 -22.18
N LEU A 466 -40.69 39.34 -21.07
CA LEU A 466 -41.92 38.55 -20.85
C LEU A 466 -43.16 39.44 -20.83
N ILE A 467 -43.11 40.56 -20.09
CA ILE A 467 -44.22 41.53 -20.00
C ILE A 467 -44.50 42.13 -21.37
N SER A 468 -43.47 42.56 -22.11
CA SER A 468 -43.67 43.14 -23.44
C SER A 468 -44.28 42.14 -24.42
N MET A 469 -43.88 40.86 -24.33
CA MET A 469 -44.50 39.79 -25.11
C MET A 469 -45.98 39.60 -24.72
N CYS A 470 -46.31 39.49 -23.43
CA CYS A 470 -47.69 39.31 -22.97
C CYS A 470 -48.58 40.51 -23.33
N GLN A 471 -48.08 41.74 -23.19
CA GLN A 471 -48.81 42.98 -23.55
C GLN A 471 -49.26 43.01 -25.02
N ASN A 472 -48.46 42.43 -25.91
CA ASN A 472 -48.78 42.37 -27.34
C ASN A 472 -49.76 41.22 -27.69
N ASN A 473 -50.23 40.45 -26.71
CA ASN A 473 -51.10 39.28 -26.90
C ASN A 473 -52.40 39.42 -26.09
N PRO A 474 -53.36 40.28 -26.52
CA PRO A 474 -54.60 40.51 -25.77
C PRO A 474 -55.48 39.26 -25.66
N GLU A 475 -55.44 38.36 -26.66
CA GLU A 475 -56.18 37.08 -26.64
C GLU A 475 -55.67 36.14 -25.53
N LEU A 476 -54.36 36.12 -25.29
CA LEU A 476 -53.76 35.36 -24.21
C LEU A 476 -54.16 35.98 -22.85
N LEU A 477 -54.05 37.30 -22.73
CA LEU A 477 -54.38 38.05 -21.51
C LEU A 477 -55.85 37.91 -21.11
N ASP A 478 -56.77 37.96 -22.08
CA ASP A 478 -58.20 37.75 -21.85
C ASP A 478 -58.47 36.35 -21.28
N ARG A 479 -57.78 35.33 -21.80
CA ARG A 479 -57.90 33.94 -21.35
C ARG A 479 -57.37 33.71 -19.94
N PHE A 480 -56.41 34.51 -19.48
CA PHE A 480 -55.91 34.52 -18.10
C PHE A 480 -56.65 35.50 -17.19
N SER A 481 -57.49 36.38 -17.74
CA SER A 481 -58.25 37.35 -16.96
C SER A 481 -59.21 36.66 -15.97
N GLY A 482 -59.30 37.20 -14.75
CA GLY A 482 -60.14 36.63 -13.69
C GLY A 482 -59.65 35.32 -13.05
N LYS A 483 -58.50 34.76 -13.49
CA LYS A 483 -57.95 33.49 -12.99
C LYS A 483 -56.76 33.63 -12.03
N GLY A 484 -56.44 34.85 -11.60
CA GLY A 484 -55.24 35.13 -10.77
C GLY A 484 -55.24 34.51 -9.35
N CYS A 485 -56.39 34.05 -8.84
CA CYS A 485 -56.52 33.44 -7.52
C CYS A 485 -56.76 31.91 -7.58
N VAL A 486 -56.66 31.29 -8.76
CA VAL A 486 -56.91 29.86 -8.95
C VAL A 486 -55.64 29.06 -8.60
N SER A 487 -55.78 27.89 -8.00
CA SER A 487 -54.64 26.99 -7.73
C SER A 487 -54.03 26.49 -9.05
N GLU A 488 -52.74 26.15 -9.02
CA GLU A 488 -52.02 25.68 -10.22
C GLU A 488 -52.67 24.44 -10.86
N GLU A 489 -53.15 23.51 -10.05
CA GLU A 489 -53.85 22.28 -10.49
C GLU A 489 -55.15 22.62 -11.24
N ALA A 490 -55.99 23.49 -10.66
CA ALA A 490 -57.23 23.93 -11.29
C ALA A 490 -56.96 24.77 -12.55
N LEU A 491 -55.82 25.49 -12.59
CA LEU A 491 -55.39 26.23 -13.77
C LEU A 491 -54.89 25.30 -14.88
N LYS A 492 -54.18 24.21 -14.55
CA LYS A 492 -53.77 23.16 -15.48
C LYS A 492 -54.98 22.49 -16.13
N ASP A 493 -55.99 22.11 -15.34
CA ASP A 493 -57.23 21.50 -15.84
C ASP A 493 -58.00 22.42 -16.80
N LEU A 494 -58.05 23.73 -16.51
CA LEU A 494 -58.74 24.72 -17.36
C LEU A 494 -58.09 24.92 -18.73
N PHE A 495 -56.81 24.60 -18.87
CA PHE A 495 -56.02 24.81 -20.08
C PHE A 495 -55.54 23.49 -20.73
N GLN A 496 -55.95 22.33 -20.19
CA GLN A 496 -55.51 21.00 -20.62
C GLN A 496 -55.74 20.76 -22.14
N ASP A 497 -56.87 21.21 -22.66
CA ASP A 497 -57.26 21.02 -24.08
C ASP A 497 -56.67 22.09 -25.03
N GLN A 498 -55.95 23.08 -24.52
CA GLN A 498 -55.47 24.21 -25.32
C GLN A 498 -54.05 23.98 -25.85
N ARG A 499 -53.86 24.24 -27.14
CA ARG A 499 -52.52 24.26 -27.75
C ARG A 499 -52.05 25.68 -27.97
N LEU A 500 -50.83 25.98 -27.59
CA LEU A 500 -50.20 27.28 -27.74
C LEU A 500 -49.15 27.20 -28.84
N LYS A 501 -49.17 28.18 -29.74
CA LYS A 501 -48.22 28.24 -30.86
C LYS A 501 -47.58 29.62 -30.95
N LEU A 502 -46.25 29.62 -31.02
CA LEU A 502 -45.44 30.83 -31.17
C LEU A 502 -45.28 31.18 -32.66
N PHE A 503 -45.57 32.43 -32.99
CA PHE A 503 -45.34 33.01 -34.31
C PHE A 503 -44.16 33.99 -34.26
N CYS A 504 -43.31 33.92 -35.28
CA CYS A 504 -42.18 34.83 -35.42
C CYS A 504 -42.69 36.23 -35.79
N GLY A 505 -42.16 37.27 -35.15
CA GLY A 505 -42.42 38.66 -35.54
C GLY A 505 -41.97 38.98 -36.97
N CYS A 506 -41.04 38.20 -37.53
CA CYS A 506 -40.62 38.27 -38.93
C CYS A 506 -41.71 37.87 -39.95
N GLN A 507 -42.80 37.24 -39.50
CA GLN A 507 -43.96 36.88 -40.34
C GLN A 507 -45.14 37.85 -40.17
N SER A 508 -44.98 38.88 -39.34
CA SER A 508 -46.02 39.88 -39.04
C SER A 508 -45.59 41.25 -39.54
N SER A 509 -46.51 42.02 -40.12
CA SER A 509 -46.28 43.43 -40.49
C SER A 509 -45.93 44.32 -39.30
N SER A 510 -46.25 43.89 -38.08
CA SER A 510 -45.91 44.59 -36.83
C SER A 510 -44.50 44.30 -36.29
N GLY A 511 -43.80 43.27 -36.80
CA GLY A 511 -42.50 42.85 -36.27
C GLY A 511 -42.52 42.21 -34.88
N GLN A 512 -43.70 42.03 -34.26
CA GLN A 512 -43.86 41.58 -32.87
C GLN A 512 -44.14 40.07 -32.76
N MET A 513 -43.61 39.42 -31.72
CA MET A 513 -43.89 38.00 -31.42
C MET A 513 -45.30 37.83 -30.87
N LEU A 514 -46.00 36.80 -31.34
CA LEU A 514 -47.39 36.52 -30.96
C LEU A 514 -47.54 35.05 -30.53
N ILE A 515 -48.23 34.81 -29.41
CA ILE A 515 -48.64 33.48 -28.96
C ILE A 515 -50.12 33.34 -29.26
N LYS A 516 -50.49 32.42 -30.16
CA LYS A 516 -51.90 32.10 -30.42
C LYS A 516 -52.30 30.81 -29.74
N VAL A 517 -53.55 30.76 -29.29
CA VAL A 517 -54.17 29.53 -28.80
C VAL A 517 -54.89 28.86 -29.98
N VAL A 518 -54.45 27.66 -30.33
CA VAL A 518 -55.05 26.81 -31.36
C VAL A 518 -55.96 25.81 -30.67
N ASP A 519 -57.27 26.01 -30.76
CA ASP A 519 -58.27 25.12 -30.16
C ASP A 519 -58.43 23.84 -31.00
N VAL A 520 -58.52 22.67 -30.35
CA VAL A 520 -58.61 21.36 -31.00
C VAL A 520 -60.07 20.94 -31.23
N ARG A 521 -61.04 21.55 -30.55
CA ARG A 521 -62.45 21.12 -30.66
C ARG A 521 -63.19 21.93 -31.71
N GLY A 522 -63.40 21.32 -32.88
CA GLY A 522 -64.21 21.88 -33.96
C GLY A 522 -65.59 22.32 -33.50
N LYS A 523 -65.82 23.62 -33.44
CA LYS A 523 -67.14 24.24 -33.61
C LYS A 523 -67.03 25.33 -34.66
N SER A 524 -67.59 25.02 -35.82
CA SER A 524 -68.14 25.99 -36.74
C SER A 524 -69.09 26.91 -35.96
N SER A 525 -68.64 28.13 -35.69
CA SER A 525 -69.49 29.24 -35.30
C SER A 525 -68.90 30.49 -35.93
N GLY A 526 -69.44 30.85 -37.10
CA GLY A 526 -69.30 32.17 -37.70
C GLY A 526 -67.93 32.50 -38.28
N GLU A 527 -67.86 32.61 -39.60
CA GLU A 527 -66.97 33.54 -40.26
C GLU A 527 -67.17 34.95 -39.66
N GLN A 528 -66.47 35.29 -38.58
CA GLN A 528 -65.97 36.65 -38.44
C GLN A 528 -64.58 36.65 -39.06
N ARG A 529 -64.56 37.06 -40.34
CA ARG A 529 -63.38 37.62 -40.99
C ARG A 529 -62.77 38.66 -40.06
N PHE A 530 -61.79 38.25 -39.27
CA PHE A 530 -60.79 39.17 -38.77
C PHE A 530 -59.63 39.10 -39.75
N ASN A 531 -59.50 40.17 -40.53
CA ASN A 531 -58.39 40.41 -41.43
C ASN A 531 -57.09 40.43 -40.61
N LEU A 532 -56.44 39.27 -40.48
CA LEU A 532 -55.02 39.24 -40.77
C LEU A 532 -54.97 39.12 -42.29
N SER A 533 -54.34 40.11 -42.93
CA SER A 533 -53.89 39.97 -44.30
C SER A 533 -53.34 38.56 -44.50
N HIS A 534 -53.64 37.99 -45.66
CA HIS A 534 -52.94 36.85 -46.25
C HIS A 534 -51.50 36.73 -45.71
N PRO A 535 -50.95 35.53 -45.47
CA PRO A 535 -49.49 35.44 -45.41
C PRO A 535 -49.00 36.02 -46.73
N ASP A 536 -48.51 37.27 -46.70
CA ASP A 536 -48.05 37.94 -47.89
C ASP A 536 -46.89 37.10 -48.36
N THR A 537 -47.14 36.36 -49.43
CA THR A 537 -46.22 35.47 -50.13
C THR A 537 -45.00 36.21 -50.70
N GLY A 538 -44.74 37.44 -50.24
CA GLY A 538 -43.67 38.35 -50.66
C GLY A 538 -42.82 38.95 -49.53
N LEU A 539 -43.11 38.75 -48.24
CA LEU A 539 -42.25 39.23 -47.14
C LEU A 539 -41.24 38.16 -46.69
N SER A 540 -40.39 37.75 -47.63
CA SER A 540 -39.09 37.14 -47.31
C SER A 540 -38.13 38.25 -46.87
N ILE A 541 -38.32 38.78 -45.66
CA ILE A 541 -37.25 39.54 -45.00
C ILE A 541 -36.10 38.56 -44.77
N GLY A 542 -34.90 38.98 -45.19
CA GLY A 542 -33.69 38.17 -45.33
C GLY A 542 -33.30 37.32 -44.12
N HIS A 543 -32.30 36.48 -44.35
CA HIS A 543 -31.72 35.45 -43.46
C HIS A 543 -31.99 35.66 -41.94
N TYR A 544 -33.15 35.21 -41.46
CA TYR A 544 -33.50 35.25 -40.05
C TYR A 544 -32.69 34.20 -39.28
N SER A 545 -31.80 34.64 -38.40
CA SER A 545 -31.12 33.77 -37.43
C SER A 545 -31.89 33.82 -36.10
N PRO A 546 -32.45 32.71 -35.61
CA PRO A 546 -33.17 32.70 -34.34
C PRO A 546 -32.24 33.09 -33.18
N VAL A 547 -32.75 33.88 -32.23
CA VAL A 547 -31.99 34.28 -31.05
C VAL A 547 -31.87 33.06 -30.14
N LYS A 548 -30.65 32.51 -30.07
CA LYS A 548 -30.26 31.53 -29.05
C LYS A 548 -29.44 32.25 -27.99
N PRO A 549 -29.60 31.92 -26.69
CA PRO A 549 -28.74 32.47 -25.65
C PRO A 549 -27.29 32.11 -25.95
N LEU A 550 -26.38 32.89 -25.40
CA LEU A 550 -24.95 32.78 -25.69
C LEU A 550 -24.43 31.33 -25.53
N ALA A 551 -24.87 30.65 -24.47
CA ALA A 551 -24.48 29.27 -24.13
C ALA A 551 -24.90 28.22 -25.17
N LEU A 552 -25.94 28.48 -25.96
CA LEU A 552 -26.53 27.54 -26.94
C LEU A 552 -26.23 27.93 -28.39
N ARG A 553 -25.33 28.90 -28.61
CA ARG A 553 -24.86 29.27 -29.96
C ARG A 553 -23.99 28.16 -30.55
N ARG A 554 -24.04 28.03 -31.88
CA ARG A 554 -23.27 27.02 -32.64
C ARG A 554 -21.78 27.13 -32.36
N GLU A 555 -21.25 28.34 -32.34
CA GLU A 555 -19.81 28.58 -32.15
C GLU A 555 -19.35 28.19 -30.76
N VAL A 556 -20.11 28.59 -29.72
CA VAL A 556 -19.80 28.23 -28.33
C VAL A 556 -19.90 26.72 -28.12
N GLY A 557 -20.93 26.06 -28.66
CA GLY A 557 -21.08 24.61 -28.58
C GLY A 557 -19.92 23.84 -29.25
N VAL A 558 -19.48 24.28 -30.43
CA VAL A 558 -18.32 23.68 -31.11
C VAL A 558 -17.03 23.86 -30.30
N THR A 559 -16.80 25.05 -29.74
CA THR A 559 -15.63 25.33 -28.90
C THR A 559 -15.60 24.46 -27.64
N VAL A 560 -16.74 24.27 -26.97
CA VAL A 560 -16.84 23.41 -25.78
C VAL A 560 -16.61 21.95 -26.13
N ILE A 561 -17.17 21.45 -27.24
CA ILE A 561 -16.96 20.06 -27.68
C ILE A 561 -15.49 19.82 -28.05
N LEU A 562 -14.85 20.78 -28.75
CA LEU A 562 -13.41 20.68 -29.08
C LEU A 562 -12.53 20.73 -27.82
N ALA A 563 -12.87 21.58 -26.84
CA ALA A 563 -12.16 21.63 -25.56
C ALA A 563 -12.31 20.32 -24.78
N MET A 564 -13.51 19.75 -24.74
CA MET A 564 -13.78 18.45 -24.12
C MET A 564 -13.05 17.31 -24.83
N ALA A 565 -13.08 17.27 -26.16
CA ALA A 565 -12.37 16.28 -26.96
C ALA A 565 -10.85 16.39 -26.79
N GLY A 566 -10.31 17.61 -26.72
CA GLY A 566 -8.91 17.86 -26.41
C GLY A 566 -8.52 17.42 -25.00
N ALA A 567 -9.38 17.63 -24.01
CA ALA A 567 -9.16 17.16 -22.65
C ALA A 567 -9.14 15.63 -22.56
N VAL A 568 -10.07 14.94 -23.23
CA VAL A 568 -10.09 13.47 -23.29
C VAL A 568 -8.87 12.93 -24.05
N ALA A 569 -8.48 13.54 -25.17
CA ALA A 569 -7.30 13.12 -25.92
C ALA A 569 -5.97 13.38 -25.20
N GLY A 570 -5.93 14.30 -24.22
CA GLY A 570 -4.76 14.51 -23.36
C GLY A 570 -4.71 13.60 -22.12
N LEU A 571 -5.79 12.85 -21.86
CA LEU A 571 -5.89 11.87 -20.76
C LEU A 571 -5.50 10.44 -21.20
N ILE A 572 -5.68 10.13 -22.49
CA ILE A 572 -5.21 8.91 -23.17
C ILE A 572 -3.75 9.10 -23.58
#